data_AF-A0A8H3AYD3-F1
#
_entry.id   AF-A0A8H3AYD3-F1
#
_cell.length_a   1.000
_cell.length_b   1.000
_cell.length_c   1.000
_cell.angle_alpha   90.00
_cell.angle_beta   90.00
_cell.angle_gamma   90.00
#
_symmetry.space_group_name_H-M   'P 1'
#
loop_
_entity.id
_entity.type
_entity.pdbx_description
1 polymer ?
#
loop_
_entity_poly.entity_id
_entity_poly.type
_entity_poly.pdbx_seq_one_letter_code
_entity_poly.pdbx_strand_id
1 'polypeptide(L)'
;MEKQGYRRDSITSQFASERPFAALRRVISGDTEIDGKKVPNGTFLVFPLVDTHADPTIYPNPSQFDPGRYKKEQDETQVYGYLGWGVGRHPCAGRRFAQYEIKSMVAMFLASYTYEVVDSTGKKPDPSETVPDRNNLYQARGYVNRSQTHLVNATVTSSTDDVTAYLDENSANINDIVQSRTAIGERDREIAKLKDQIVTLTQVVNSRPPLEQVQALQKEYQNLELILQGTQRENERCMAELDKSKRREKMMEAELTKIYGDDWPTHLVMPTSSPSISRALPVSAGVAANVRQSPPPQQQQQLEETSNAPSNAEISEHLEAVRMLVLGMDAKLAEREAQISKEMAKAEEEAQRAASARKKIGA
;
A
#
# COMPACT_ATOMS: atom_id res chain seq x y z
N MET A 1 -10.75 3.99 31.76
CA MET A 1 -10.51 3.25 30.50
C MET A 1 -11.18 4.01 29.38
N GLU A 2 -10.40 4.73 28.59
CA GLU A 2 -10.87 5.61 27.53
C GLU A 2 -11.37 4.76 26.35
N LYS A 3 -12.65 4.90 26.00
CA LYS A 3 -13.25 4.24 24.84
C LYS A 3 -12.69 4.90 23.57
N GLN A 4 -11.59 4.36 23.03
CA GLN A 4 -11.10 4.76 21.70
C GLN A 4 -12.17 4.35 20.67
N GLY A 5 -12.90 5.34 20.16
CA GLY A 5 -13.92 5.15 19.13
C GLY A 5 -13.34 4.47 17.89
N TYR A 6 -13.86 3.29 17.58
CA TYR A 6 -13.59 2.55 16.35
C TYR A 6 -14.47 3.17 15.25
N ARG A 7 -13.88 3.59 14.13
CA ARG A 7 -14.65 4.03 12.95
C ARG A 7 -14.27 3.12 11.79
N ARG A 8 -15.23 2.31 11.34
CA ARG A 8 -15.13 1.46 10.13
C ARG A 8 -15.48 2.30 8.91
N ASP A 9 -14.70 2.16 7.83
CA ASP A 9 -15.00 2.79 6.55
C ASP A 9 -15.33 1.74 5.49
N SER A 10 -16.25 2.04 4.59
CA SER A 10 -16.81 1.15 3.58
C SER A 10 -15.76 0.43 2.73
N ILE A 11 -14.73 1.16 2.30
CA ILE A 11 -13.60 0.68 1.48
C ILE A 11 -12.85 -0.48 2.16
N THR A 12 -12.89 -0.53 3.49
CA THR A 12 -12.13 -1.53 4.25
C THR A 12 -12.89 -2.85 4.44
N SER A 13 -14.20 -2.84 4.21
CA SER A 13 -15.06 -4.02 4.41
C SER A 13 -14.96 -5.05 3.29
N GLN A 14 -14.55 -4.65 2.09
CA GLN A 14 -14.42 -5.54 0.93
C GLN A 14 -13.42 -6.68 1.18
N PHE A 15 -12.29 -6.36 1.82
CA PHE A 15 -11.20 -7.31 2.06
C PHE A 15 -11.56 -8.46 3.01
N ALA A 16 -12.66 -8.35 3.74
CA ALA A 16 -13.13 -9.37 4.67
C ALA A 16 -13.88 -10.53 4.00
N SER A 17 -14.45 -10.32 2.80
CA SER A 17 -15.46 -11.24 2.24
C SER A 17 -14.88 -12.33 1.32
N GLU A 18 -13.66 -12.15 0.80
CA GLU A 18 -13.24 -12.86 -0.41
C GLU A 18 -12.13 -13.91 -0.21
N ARG A 19 -11.50 -14.01 0.97
CA ARG A 19 -10.48 -15.04 1.23
C ARG A 19 -10.66 -15.71 2.59
N PRO A 20 -10.59 -17.06 2.67
CA PRO A 20 -10.52 -17.76 3.95
C PRO A 20 -9.20 -17.45 4.65
N PHE A 21 -9.19 -16.38 5.43
CA PHE A 21 -8.11 -16.05 6.36
C PHE A 21 -8.58 -16.44 7.76
N ALA A 22 -7.95 -17.44 8.35
CA ALA A 22 -8.16 -17.81 9.74
C ALA A 22 -6.90 -17.43 10.53
N ALA A 23 -7.04 -16.53 11.50
CA ALA A 23 -5.90 -16.16 12.34
C ALA A 23 -5.73 -17.21 13.45
N LEU A 24 -4.61 -17.92 13.44
CA LEU A 24 -4.19 -18.82 14.51
C LEU A 24 -3.44 -18.02 15.59
N ARG A 25 -3.84 -18.17 16.85
CA ARG A 25 -3.16 -17.56 18.00
C ARG A 25 -2.93 -18.60 19.08
N ARG A 26 -1.80 -18.50 19.77
CA ARG A 26 -1.48 -19.37 20.89
C ARG A 26 -1.80 -18.68 22.21
N VAL A 27 -2.46 -19.39 23.12
CA VAL A 27 -2.67 -18.93 24.49
C VAL A 27 -1.36 -19.08 25.26
N ILE A 28 -0.89 -17.99 25.87
CA ILE A 28 0.36 -17.95 26.66
C ILE A 28 0.15 -17.36 28.06
N SER A 29 -1.09 -17.02 28.40
CA SER A 29 -1.46 -16.33 29.65
C SER A 29 -1.76 -17.28 30.82
N GLY A 30 -1.48 -18.58 30.68
CA GLY A 30 -1.95 -19.61 31.60
C GLY A 30 -3.29 -20.22 31.17
N ASP A 31 -3.74 -21.22 31.93
CA ASP A 31 -5.04 -21.87 31.72
C ASP A 31 -6.16 -20.83 31.89
N THR A 32 -7.07 -20.76 30.92
CA THR A 32 -8.17 -19.79 30.90
C THR A 32 -9.50 -20.48 30.62
N GLU A 33 -10.60 -19.76 30.80
CA GLU A 33 -11.94 -20.23 30.44
C GLU A 33 -12.55 -19.29 29.39
N ILE A 34 -13.11 -19.86 28.33
CA ILE A 34 -13.81 -19.12 27.27
C ILE A 34 -15.17 -19.76 27.11
N ASP A 35 -16.25 -19.00 27.37
CA ASP A 35 -17.63 -19.46 27.22
C ASP A 35 -17.92 -20.79 27.97
N GLY A 36 -17.52 -20.86 29.25
CA GLY A 36 -17.70 -22.06 30.07
C GLY A 36 -16.71 -23.20 29.78
N LYS A 37 -15.83 -23.05 28.78
CA LYS A 37 -14.89 -24.09 28.35
C LYS A 37 -13.47 -23.78 28.80
N LYS A 38 -12.85 -24.75 29.47
CA LYS A 38 -11.44 -24.66 29.86
C LYS A 38 -10.54 -24.74 28.64
N VAL A 39 -9.65 -23.77 28.51
CA VAL A 39 -8.64 -23.63 27.46
C VAL A 39 -7.27 -23.68 28.14
N PRO A 40 -6.54 -24.80 28.01
CA PRO A 40 -5.20 -24.94 28.60
C PRO A 40 -4.19 -23.95 28.03
N ASN A 41 -3.16 -23.65 28.82
CA ASN A 41 -2.02 -22.89 28.35
C ASN A 41 -1.32 -23.61 27.19
N GLY A 42 -0.90 -22.84 26.18
CA GLY A 42 -0.22 -23.35 25.00
C GLY A 42 -1.16 -23.86 23.90
N THR A 43 -2.48 -23.91 24.12
CA THR A 43 -3.48 -24.24 23.09
C THR A 43 -3.50 -23.19 21.98
N PHE A 44 -3.67 -23.66 20.74
CA PHE A 44 -3.95 -22.80 19.59
C PHE A 44 -5.45 -22.57 19.45
N LEU A 45 -5.83 -21.29 19.40
CA LEU A 45 -7.18 -20.84 19.09
C LEU A 45 -7.20 -20.31 17.66
N VAL A 46 -8.27 -20.64 16.94
CA VAL A 46 -8.55 -20.14 15.60
C VAL A 46 -9.61 -19.06 15.72
N PHE A 47 -9.33 -17.90 15.14
CA PHE A 47 -10.32 -16.85 14.94
C PHE A 47 -10.96 -17.03 13.57
N PRO A 48 -12.26 -17.33 13.48
CA PRO A 48 -12.94 -17.54 12.21
C PRO A 48 -13.37 -16.18 11.63
N LEU A 49 -12.45 -15.45 10.99
CA LEU A 49 -12.74 -14.10 10.47
C LEU A 49 -13.89 -14.13 9.46
N VAL A 50 -13.83 -15.05 8.48
CA VAL A 50 -14.85 -15.16 7.43
C VAL A 50 -16.23 -15.49 8.02
N ASP A 51 -16.30 -16.45 8.95
CA ASP A 51 -17.58 -16.83 9.55
C ASP A 51 -18.16 -15.69 10.37
N THR A 52 -17.32 -14.94 11.09
CA THR A 52 -17.74 -13.75 11.85
C THR A 52 -18.31 -12.69 10.91
N HIS A 53 -17.68 -12.46 9.76
CA HIS A 53 -18.13 -11.50 8.75
C HIS A 53 -19.32 -12.00 7.92
N ALA A 54 -19.57 -13.31 7.92
CA ALA A 54 -20.72 -13.94 7.28
C ALA A 54 -21.91 -14.18 8.23
N ASP A 55 -21.76 -13.89 9.53
CA ASP A 55 -22.80 -14.11 10.53
C ASP A 55 -23.93 -13.08 10.38
N PRO A 56 -25.16 -13.50 10.01
CA PRO A 56 -26.28 -12.58 9.83
C PRO A 56 -26.73 -11.90 11.14
N THR A 57 -26.36 -12.43 12.30
CA THR A 57 -26.63 -11.80 13.60
C THR A 57 -25.75 -10.57 13.84
N ILE A 58 -24.59 -10.51 13.20
CA ILE A 58 -23.65 -9.38 13.24
C ILE A 58 -23.84 -8.48 12.01
N TYR A 59 -24.03 -9.09 10.83
CA TYR A 59 -24.10 -8.43 9.53
C TYR A 59 -25.40 -8.80 8.79
N PRO A 60 -26.49 -8.03 8.91
CA PRO A 60 -27.73 -8.32 8.20
C PRO A 60 -27.54 -8.38 6.67
N ASN A 61 -27.95 -9.45 6.00
CA ASN A 61 -27.64 -9.69 4.57
C ASN A 61 -26.11 -9.65 4.29
N PRO A 62 -25.33 -10.57 4.88
CA PRO A 62 -23.86 -10.51 4.85
C PRO A 62 -23.26 -10.77 3.46
N SER A 63 -24.02 -11.37 2.54
CA SER A 63 -23.65 -11.57 1.15
C SER A 63 -23.82 -10.32 0.28
N GLN A 64 -24.57 -9.32 0.75
CA GLN A 64 -24.81 -8.10 0.00
C GLN A 64 -23.70 -7.07 0.27
N PHE A 65 -23.09 -6.58 -0.80
CA PHE A 65 -22.18 -5.44 -0.73
C PHE A 65 -22.96 -4.16 -0.39
N ASP A 66 -22.82 -3.69 0.84
CA ASP A 66 -23.42 -2.44 1.33
C ASP A 66 -22.34 -1.56 1.99
N PRO A 67 -21.78 -0.59 1.26
CA PRO A 67 -20.87 0.43 1.81
C PRO A 67 -21.46 1.22 2.98
N GLY A 68 -22.79 1.42 2.99
CA GLY A 68 -23.50 2.25 3.96
C GLY A 68 -23.71 1.59 5.32
N ARG A 69 -23.39 0.30 5.44
CA ARG A 69 -23.55 -0.51 6.66
C ARG A 69 -22.79 0.02 7.87
N TYR A 70 -21.69 0.72 7.68
CA TYR A 70 -20.78 1.13 8.76
C TYR A 70 -21.08 2.53 9.32
N LYS A 71 -22.35 2.93 9.35
CA LYS A 71 -22.78 4.19 9.98
C LYS A 71 -22.61 4.12 11.50
N LYS A 72 -22.31 5.29 12.10
CA LYS A 72 -21.90 5.45 13.50
C LYS A 72 -22.78 4.72 14.52
N GLU A 73 -24.09 4.67 14.29
CA GLU A 73 -25.07 4.05 15.20
C GLU A 73 -25.02 2.52 15.22
N GLN A 74 -24.65 1.87 14.11
CA GLN A 74 -24.50 0.41 14.05
C GLN A 74 -23.11 -0.05 14.51
N ASP A 75 -22.08 0.78 14.30
CA ASP A 75 -20.67 0.48 14.58
C ASP A 75 -20.39 0.30 16.10
N GLU A 76 -21.12 1.03 16.96
CA GLU A 76 -20.91 1.05 18.42
C GLU A 76 -21.47 -0.18 19.16
N THR A 77 -22.35 -0.96 18.54
CA THR A 77 -23.03 -2.10 19.20
C THR A 77 -22.21 -3.39 19.21
N GLN A 78 -21.25 -3.56 18.28
CA GLN A 78 -20.51 -4.81 18.09
C GLN A 78 -18.99 -4.58 18.17
N VAL A 79 -18.44 -4.64 19.40
CA VAL A 79 -17.02 -4.38 19.71
C VAL A 79 -16.07 -5.34 18.97
N TYR A 80 -16.47 -6.60 18.78
CA TYR A 80 -15.69 -7.63 18.09
C TYR A 80 -16.29 -8.09 16.76
N GLY A 81 -17.28 -7.36 16.23
CA GLY A 81 -17.95 -7.75 14.98
C GLY A 81 -17.05 -7.70 13.75
N TYR A 82 -16.08 -6.77 13.71
CA TYR A 82 -15.14 -6.66 12.61
C TYR A 82 -13.70 -6.99 13.04
N LEU A 83 -13.15 -8.04 12.44
CA LEU A 83 -11.82 -8.56 12.79
C LEU A 83 -10.73 -8.29 11.72
N GLY A 84 -11.04 -7.54 10.64
CA GLY A 84 -10.14 -7.38 9.48
C GLY A 84 -8.81 -6.69 9.78
N TRP A 85 -8.74 -5.88 10.84
CA TRP A 85 -7.49 -5.25 11.30
C TRP A 85 -6.95 -5.84 12.60
N GLY A 86 -7.44 -6.99 13.04
CA GLY A 86 -7.19 -7.48 14.39
C GLY A 86 -7.83 -6.60 15.48
N VAL A 87 -7.87 -7.13 16.69
CA VAL A 87 -8.55 -6.52 17.85
C VAL A 87 -7.76 -6.77 19.13
N GLY A 88 -8.12 -6.08 20.22
CA GLY A 88 -7.53 -6.29 21.53
C GLY A 88 -6.07 -5.83 21.63
N ARG A 89 -5.19 -6.70 22.12
CA ARG A 89 -3.76 -6.41 22.33
C ARG A 89 -2.91 -6.47 21.06
N HIS A 90 -3.45 -7.06 19.98
CA HIS A 90 -2.73 -7.24 18.72
C HIS A 90 -3.52 -6.67 17.53
N PRO A 91 -3.91 -5.38 17.54
CA PRO A 91 -4.42 -4.73 16.35
C PRO A 91 -3.27 -4.56 15.34
N CYS A 92 -3.63 -4.49 14.06
CA CYS A 92 -2.71 -4.22 12.97
C CYS A 92 -2.08 -2.84 13.18
N ALA A 93 -0.77 -2.81 13.44
CA ALA A 93 0.00 -1.58 13.60
C ALA A 93 -0.07 -0.69 12.35
N GLY A 94 -0.16 -1.31 11.17
CA GLY A 94 -0.27 -0.63 9.87
C GLY A 94 -1.68 -0.18 9.49
N ARG A 95 -2.70 -0.37 10.33
CA ARG A 95 -4.11 -0.10 9.98
C ARG A 95 -4.32 1.29 9.40
N ARG A 96 -3.83 2.34 10.07
CA ARG A 96 -4.06 3.72 9.63
C ARG A 96 -3.39 4.01 8.30
N PHE A 97 -2.17 3.51 8.13
CA PHE A 97 -1.41 3.65 6.89
C PHE A 97 -2.12 2.94 5.74
N ALA A 98 -2.47 1.66 5.91
CA ALA A 98 -3.17 0.88 4.90
C ALA A 98 -4.54 1.48 4.55
N GLN A 99 -5.29 1.99 5.53
CA GLN A 99 -6.54 2.70 5.26
C GLN A 99 -6.33 3.95 4.40
N TYR A 100 -5.26 4.72 4.66
CA TYR A 100 -4.95 5.89 3.86
C TYR A 100 -4.54 5.51 2.43
N GLU A 101 -3.67 4.52 2.29
CA GLU A 101 -3.19 4.01 1.01
C GLU A 101 -4.34 3.48 0.15
N ILE A 102 -5.17 2.58 0.67
CA ILE A 102 -6.31 2.01 -0.06
C ILE A 102 -7.29 3.11 -0.47
N LYS A 103 -7.62 4.05 0.44
CA LYS A 103 -8.51 5.17 0.10
C LYS A 103 -7.93 6.05 -1.00
N SER A 104 -6.64 6.34 -0.96
CA SER A 104 -5.97 7.17 -1.95
C SER A 104 -5.97 6.48 -3.31
N MET A 105 -5.64 5.19 -3.36
CA MET A 105 -5.70 4.39 -4.58
C MET A 105 -7.12 4.33 -5.16
N VAL A 106 -8.12 3.99 -4.35
CA VAL A 106 -9.52 3.90 -4.79
C VAL A 106 -10.02 5.27 -5.28
N ALA A 107 -9.67 6.36 -4.59
CA ALA A 107 -10.05 7.70 -5.02
C ALA A 107 -9.42 8.07 -6.38
N MET A 108 -8.14 7.79 -6.58
CA MET A 108 -7.48 8.03 -7.87
C MET A 108 -8.10 7.20 -8.98
N PHE A 109 -8.33 5.91 -8.74
CA PHE A 109 -8.95 5.00 -9.70
C PHE A 109 -10.34 5.48 -10.11
N LEU A 110 -11.21 5.77 -9.14
CA LEU A 110 -12.56 6.27 -9.40
C LEU A 110 -12.60 7.65 -10.07
N ALA A 111 -11.60 8.50 -9.83
CA ALA A 111 -11.52 9.83 -10.45
C ALA A 111 -10.98 9.76 -11.90
N SER A 112 -10.14 8.78 -12.22
CA SER A 112 -9.46 8.69 -13.51
C SER A 112 -10.16 7.78 -14.53
N TYR A 113 -10.99 6.84 -14.08
CA TYR A 113 -11.56 5.81 -14.97
C TYR A 113 -13.02 5.47 -14.66
N THR A 114 -13.73 5.01 -15.69
CA THR A 114 -15.02 4.32 -15.55
C THR A 114 -14.78 2.82 -15.60
N TYR A 115 -15.41 2.08 -14.69
CA TYR A 115 -15.21 0.63 -14.56
C TYR A 115 -16.46 -0.13 -15.00
N GLU A 116 -16.26 -1.18 -15.79
CA GLU A 116 -17.29 -2.18 -16.11
C GLU A 116 -16.72 -3.58 -15.86
N VAL A 117 -17.55 -4.49 -15.33
CA VAL A 117 -17.16 -5.89 -15.12
C VAL A 117 -17.26 -6.63 -16.45
N VAL A 118 -16.20 -7.37 -16.80
CA VAL A 118 -16.13 -8.20 -18.01
C VAL A 118 -15.58 -9.59 -17.68
N ASP A 119 -15.97 -10.57 -18.49
CA ASP A 119 -15.41 -11.92 -18.47
C ASP A 119 -14.02 -11.97 -19.15
N SER A 120 -13.42 -13.17 -19.22
CA SER A 120 -12.11 -13.37 -19.88
C SER A 120 -12.09 -13.03 -21.38
N THR A 121 -13.26 -12.86 -22.00
CA THR A 121 -13.43 -12.53 -23.42
C THR A 121 -13.80 -11.05 -23.64
N GLY A 122 -13.91 -10.26 -22.57
CA GLY A 122 -14.29 -8.85 -22.63
C GLY A 122 -15.80 -8.60 -22.70
N LYS A 123 -16.64 -9.63 -22.50
CA LYS A 123 -18.10 -9.48 -22.49
C LYS A 123 -18.61 -9.28 -21.06
N LYS A 124 -19.73 -8.57 -20.91
CA LYS A 124 -20.38 -8.40 -19.60
C LYS A 124 -20.86 -9.77 -19.10
N PRO A 125 -20.48 -10.20 -17.88
CA PRO A 125 -20.91 -11.49 -17.34
C PRO A 125 -22.41 -11.49 -17.09
N ASP A 126 -23.04 -12.66 -17.20
CA ASP A 126 -24.44 -12.83 -16.84
C ASP A 126 -24.58 -12.60 -15.32
N PRO A 127 -25.46 -11.68 -14.87
CA PRO A 127 -25.69 -11.43 -13.46
C PRO A 127 -26.04 -12.69 -12.64
N SER A 128 -26.61 -13.72 -13.26
CA SER A 128 -27.00 -14.99 -12.61
C SER A 128 -25.83 -15.92 -12.27
N GLU A 129 -24.66 -15.76 -12.91
CA GLU A 129 -23.46 -16.58 -12.66
C GLU A 129 -22.58 -16.05 -11.51
N THR A 130 -22.95 -14.92 -10.91
CA THR A 130 -22.08 -14.17 -9.99
C THR A 130 -22.10 -14.62 -8.53
N VAL A 131 -22.85 -15.67 -8.16
CA VAL A 131 -22.84 -16.17 -6.78
C VAL A 131 -21.58 -17.04 -6.58
N PRO A 132 -20.54 -16.56 -5.86
CA PRO A 132 -19.33 -17.33 -5.69
C PRO A 132 -19.62 -18.52 -4.76
N ASP A 133 -19.32 -19.74 -5.19
CA ASP A 133 -19.33 -20.89 -4.29
C ASP A 133 -18.18 -20.76 -3.30
N ARG A 134 -18.50 -20.31 -2.07
CA ARG A 134 -17.53 -20.10 -0.99
C ARG A 134 -16.88 -21.40 -0.49
N ASN A 135 -17.45 -22.56 -0.81
CA ASN A 135 -16.85 -23.87 -0.50
C ASN A 135 -15.97 -24.38 -1.63
N ASN A 136 -16.00 -23.73 -2.81
CA ASN A 136 -15.12 -24.06 -3.92
C ASN A 136 -13.86 -23.18 -3.90
N LEU A 137 -12.85 -23.68 -3.19
CA LEU A 137 -11.50 -23.07 -3.11
C LEU A 137 -10.87 -22.78 -4.48
N TYR A 138 -11.33 -23.45 -5.56
CA TYR A 138 -10.82 -23.27 -6.91
C TYR A 138 -11.54 -22.18 -7.71
N GLN A 139 -12.80 -21.84 -7.38
CA GLN A 139 -13.51 -20.71 -7.99
C GLN A 139 -13.08 -19.36 -7.39
N ALA A 140 -12.67 -19.32 -6.12
CA ALA A 140 -12.13 -18.12 -5.47
C ALA A 140 -10.75 -17.67 -6.02
N ARG A 141 -10.11 -18.47 -6.88
CA ARG A 141 -8.99 -18.02 -7.73
C ARG A 141 -9.55 -17.31 -8.96
N GLY A 142 -9.88 -16.02 -8.80
CA GLY A 142 -9.68 -15.09 -9.91
C GLY A 142 -8.23 -15.23 -10.38
N TYR A 143 -8.00 -15.36 -11.69
CA TYR A 143 -6.78 -15.85 -12.35
C TYR A 143 -6.75 -17.36 -12.57
N VAL A 144 -7.34 -17.75 -13.71
CA VAL A 144 -6.96 -18.95 -14.44
C VAL A 144 -5.46 -18.84 -14.75
N ASN A 145 -4.63 -19.49 -13.93
CA ASN A 145 -3.27 -19.82 -14.35
C ASN A 145 -3.41 -20.79 -15.52
N ARG A 146 -3.04 -20.32 -16.72
CA ARG A 146 -2.81 -21.17 -17.90
C ARG A 146 -1.55 -22.02 -17.69
N SER A 147 -1.57 -22.89 -16.70
CA SER A 147 -0.52 -23.89 -16.41
C SER A 147 -0.97 -25.00 -15.44
N GLN A 148 -2.26 -25.37 -15.44
CA GLN A 148 -2.73 -26.52 -14.67
C GLN A 148 -3.66 -27.46 -15.46
N THR A 149 -3.38 -27.64 -16.74
CA THR A 149 -3.73 -28.90 -17.42
C THR A 149 -2.60 -29.89 -17.16
N HIS A 150 -2.80 -30.81 -16.21
CA HIS A 150 -2.19 -32.15 -16.09
C HIS A 150 -2.01 -32.58 -14.63
N LEU A 151 -3.10 -32.70 -13.87
CA LEU A 151 -3.21 -33.70 -12.80
C LEU A 151 -4.65 -34.21 -12.75
N VAL A 152 -5.13 -34.70 -13.90
CA VAL A 152 -6.24 -35.64 -13.95
C VAL A 152 -5.65 -36.92 -14.54
N ASN A 153 -5.19 -37.82 -13.68
CA ASN A 153 -4.90 -39.21 -14.01
C ASN A 153 -4.83 -39.99 -12.69
N ALA A 154 -5.99 -40.19 -12.06
CA ALA A 154 -6.23 -41.38 -11.26
C ALA A 154 -7.09 -42.32 -12.12
N THR A 155 -6.51 -42.77 -13.24
CA THR A 155 -7.09 -43.82 -14.07
C THR A 155 -6.56 -45.14 -13.53
N VAL A 156 -7.51 -45.93 -13.03
CA VAL A 156 -7.44 -47.37 -12.75
C VAL A 156 -6.45 -48.08 -13.69
N THR A 157 -5.33 -48.55 -13.15
CA THR A 157 -4.42 -49.48 -13.83
C THR A 157 -4.94 -50.90 -13.63
N SER A 158 -5.58 -51.48 -14.65
CA SER A 158 -5.79 -52.93 -14.77
C SER A 158 -6.34 -53.27 -16.17
N SER A 159 -5.48 -53.26 -17.19
CA SER A 159 -5.73 -53.98 -18.45
C SER A 159 -4.49 -53.96 -19.35
N THR A 160 -3.53 -54.83 -19.05
CA THR A 160 -2.51 -55.28 -20.02
C THR A 160 -2.13 -56.74 -19.77
N ASP A 161 -3.14 -57.60 -19.59
CA ASP A 161 -3.03 -59.03 -19.91
C ASP A 161 -3.75 -59.20 -21.24
N ASP A 162 -3.01 -59.23 -22.36
CA ASP A 162 -3.49 -59.80 -23.64
C ASP A 162 -2.43 -59.78 -24.76
N VAL A 163 -1.14 -59.97 -24.43
CA VAL A 163 -0.08 -60.14 -25.46
C VAL A 163 0.75 -61.40 -25.24
N THR A 164 0.16 -62.41 -24.61
CA THR A 164 0.78 -63.76 -24.45
C THR A 164 0.26 -64.76 -25.49
N ALA A 165 -0.54 -64.33 -26.47
CA ALA A 165 -1.26 -65.22 -27.38
C ALA A 165 -0.54 -65.57 -28.70
N TYR A 166 0.75 -65.24 -28.89
CA TYR A 166 1.51 -65.73 -30.05
C TYR A 166 2.93 -66.14 -29.64
N LEU A 167 3.07 -67.42 -29.30
CA LEU A 167 4.30 -68.20 -29.53
C LEU A 167 4.39 -68.43 -31.06
N ASP A 168 5.54 -68.38 -31.75
CA ASP A 168 6.65 -69.33 -31.61
C ASP A 168 7.94 -68.91 -32.39
N GLU A 169 9.06 -69.53 -31.98
CA GLU A 169 10.30 -69.81 -32.75
C GLU A 169 11.27 -68.67 -33.18
N ASN A 170 11.92 -68.02 -32.20
CA ASN A 170 13.36 -67.67 -32.28
C ASN A 170 13.86 -67.17 -30.91
N SER A 171 14.05 -68.11 -29.98
CA SER A 171 14.35 -67.84 -28.56
C SER A 171 15.73 -67.24 -28.25
N ALA A 172 16.53 -66.90 -29.27
CA ALA A 172 17.83 -66.24 -29.10
C ALA A 172 17.77 -64.69 -29.19
N ASN A 173 16.64 -64.08 -29.59
CA ASN A 173 16.58 -62.63 -29.88
C ASN A 173 15.54 -61.87 -29.03
N ILE A 174 14.74 -62.56 -28.22
CA ILE A 174 13.67 -61.91 -27.42
C ILE A 174 14.27 -60.96 -26.38
N ASN A 175 15.37 -61.36 -25.72
CA ASN A 175 16.04 -60.50 -24.74
C ASN A 175 16.66 -59.26 -25.40
N ASP A 176 17.24 -59.38 -26.59
CA ASP A 176 17.81 -58.23 -27.33
C ASP A 176 16.72 -57.28 -27.83
N ILE A 177 15.58 -57.81 -28.28
CA ILE A 177 14.41 -57.02 -28.67
C ILE A 177 13.83 -56.28 -27.45
N VAL A 178 13.71 -56.95 -26.31
CA VAL A 178 13.23 -56.34 -25.06
C VAL A 178 14.21 -55.26 -24.59
N GLN A 179 15.52 -55.52 -24.59
CA GLN A 179 16.56 -54.55 -24.23
C GLN A 179 16.62 -53.35 -25.19
N SER A 180 16.45 -53.58 -26.50
CA SER A 180 16.35 -52.52 -27.50
C SER A 180 15.11 -51.65 -27.26
N ARG A 181 13.97 -52.27 -26.94
CA ARG A 181 12.71 -51.57 -26.66
C ARG A 181 12.77 -50.77 -25.35
N THR A 182 13.43 -51.27 -24.31
CA THR A 182 13.69 -50.51 -23.08
C THR A 182 14.63 -49.34 -23.34
N ALA A 183 15.70 -49.53 -24.12
CA ALA A 183 16.62 -48.47 -24.50
C ALA A 183 15.97 -47.39 -25.38
N ILE A 184 15.03 -47.76 -26.26
CA ILE A 184 14.23 -46.79 -27.03
C ILE A 184 13.32 -45.99 -26.07
N GLY A 185 12.63 -46.66 -25.15
CA GLY A 185 11.80 -45.97 -24.15
C GLY A 185 12.58 -45.03 -23.23
N GLU A 186 13.82 -45.37 -22.87
CA GLU A 186 14.70 -44.48 -22.10
C GLU A 186 15.12 -43.25 -22.92
N ARG A 187 15.48 -43.42 -24.20
CA ARG A 187 15.78 -42.30 -25.10
C ARG A 187 14.56 -41.41 -25.32
N ASP A 188 13.35 -41.97 -25.43
CA ASP A 188 12.12 -41.19 -25.57
C ASP A 188 11.81 -40.36 -24.32
N ARG A 189 12.07 -40.90 -23.12
CA ARG A 189 11.97 -40.13 -21.86
C ARG A 189 12.99 -38.99 -21.81
N GLU A 190 14.21 -39.23 -22.27
CA GLU A 190 15.25 -38.20 -22.32
C GLU A 190 14.93 -37.11 -23.34
N ILE A 191 14.40 -37.48 -24.51
CA ILE A 191 13.88 -36.54 -25.52
C ILE A 191 12.72 -35.72 -24.94
N ALA A 192 11.80 -36.33 -24.20
CA ALA A 192 10.70 -35.60 -23.55
C ALA A 192 11.23 -34.59 -22.53
N LYS A 193 12.21 -34.99 -21.72
CA LYS A 193 12.88 -34.11 -20.74
C LYS A 193 13.62 -32.95 -21.41
N LEU A 194 14.35 -33.21 -22.49
CA LEU A 194 15.05 -32.17 -23.25
C LEU A 194 14.07 -31.20 -23.92
N LYS A 195 12.95 -31.70 -24.45
CA LYS A 195 11.89 -30.85 -25.01
C LYS A 195 11.27 -29.94 -23.96
N ASP A 196 11.01 -30.45 -22.77
CA ASP A 196 10.47 -29.66 -21.65
C ASP A 196 11.46 -28.57 -21.20
N GLN A 197 12.75 -28.90 -21.14
CA GLN A 197 13.82 -27.92 -20.88
C GLN A 197 13.89 -26.84 -21.96
N ILE A 198 13.77 -27.19 -23.24
CA ILE A 198 13.76 -26.22 -24.35
C ILE A 198 12.56 -25.28 -24.24
N VAL A 199 11.37 -25.80 -23.93
CA VAL A 199 10.17 -24.98 -23.72
C VAL A 199 10.37 -24.02 -22.55
N THR A 200 10.88 -24.51 -21.44
CA THR A 200 11.18 -23.71 -20.24
C THR A 200 12.18 -22.59 -20.55
N LEU A 201 13.29 -22.92 -21.21
CA LEU A 201 14.32 -21.94 -21.58
C LEU A 201 13.80 -20.91 -22.59
N THR A 202 12.98 -21.33 -23.56
CA THR A 202 12.33 -20.42 -24.53
C THR A 202 11.39 -19.45 -23.83
N GLN A 203 10.62 -19.93 -22.85
CA GLN A 203 9.75 -19.07 -22.05
C GLN A 203 10.55 -18.06 -21.23
N VAL A 204 11.66 -18.48 -20.64
CA VAL A 204 12.57 -17.57 -19.92
C VAL A 204 13.14 -16.50 -20.85
N VAL A 205 13.61 -16.87 -22.04
CA VAL A 205 14.14 -15.92 -23.03
C VAL A 205 13.08 -14.94 -23.49
N ASN A 206 11.86 -15.41 -23.79
CA ASN A 206 10.74 -14.56 -24.22
C ASN A 206 10.24 -13.62 -23.12
N SER A 207 10.44 -13.97 -21.84
CA SER A 207 10.05 -13.14 -20.71
C SER A 207 11.09 -12.08 -20.33
N ARG A 208 12.26 -12.05 -20.97
CA ARG A 208 13.30 -11.08 -20.64
C ARG A 208 12.89 -9.69 -21.16
N PRO A 209 12.85 -8.66 -20.28
CA PRO A 209 12.63 -7.31 -20.73
C PRO A 209 13.77 -6.86 -21.64
N PRO A 210 13.50 -5.98 -22.63
CA PRO A 210 14.52 -5.49 -23.54
C PRO A 210 15.62 -4.75 -22.77
N LEU A 211 16.87 -4.87 -23.25
CA LEU A 211 18.06 -4.30 -22.61
C LEU A 211 17.92 -2.80 -22.33
N GLU A 212 17.25 -2.08 -23.22
CA GLU A 212 16.97 -0.65 -23.10
C GLU A 212 16.09 -0.32 -21.89
N GLN A 213 15.07 -1.14 -21.61
CA GLN A 213 14.21 -0.97 -20.43
C GLN A 213 14.98 -1.23 -19.13
N VAL A 214 15.84 -2.23 -19.11
CA VAL A 214 16.71 -2.53 -17.96
C VAL A 214 17.67 -1.37 -17.69
N GLN A 215 18.27 -0.80 -18.74
CA GLN A 215 19.16 0.36 -18.61
C GLN A 215 18.42 1.63 -18.19
N ALA A 216 17.19 1.85 -18.67
CA ALA A 216 16.35 2.97 -18.24
C ALA A 216 16.01 2.86 -16.75
N LEU A 217 15.56 1.70 -16.29
CA LEU A 217 15.27 1.44 -14.88
C LEU A 217 16.50 1.61 -14.00
N GLN A 218 17.68 1.21 -14.48
CA GLN A 218 18.92 1.38 -13.75
C GLN A 218 19.32 2.85 -13.59
N LYS A 219 19.07 3.69 -14.62
CA LYS A 219 19.27 5.15 -14.53
C LYS A 219 18.26 5.80 -13.58
N GLU A 220 17.00 5.39 -13.64
CA GLU A 220 15.97 5.88 -12.71
C GLU A 220 16.30 5.54 -11.27
N TYR A 221 16.73 4.30 -11.01
CA TYR A 221 17.18 3.87 -9.69
C TYR A 221 18.35 4.73 -9.16
N GLN A 222 19.36 4.99 -10.00
CA GLN A 222 20.48 5.87 -9.63
C GLN A 222 20.02 7.31 -9.32
N ASN A 223 19.05 7.83 -10.07
CA ASN A 223 18.50 9.16 -9.83
C ASN A 223 17.70 9.22 -8.52
N LEU A 224 16.88 8.22 -8.25
CA LEU A 224 16.12 8.10 -6.99
C LEU A 224 17.06 7.99 -5.78
N GLU A 225 18.16 7.25 -5.92
CA GLU A 225 19.18 7.13 -4.88
C GLU A 225 19.83 8.49 -4.57
N LEU A 226 20.13 9.30 -5.58
CA LEU A 226 20.64 10.66 -5.39
C LEU A 226 19.64 11.56 -4.65
N ILE A 227 18.35 11.47 -5.01
CA ILE A 227 17.28 12.24 -4.35
C ILE A 227 17.13 11.81 -2.89
N LEU A 228 17.18 10.50 -2.61
CA LEU A 228 17.10 9.96 -1.25
C LEU A 228 18.26 10.47 -0.39
N GLN A 229 19.48 10.42 -0.91
CA GLN A 229 20.66 10.93 -0.22
C GLN A 229 20.57 12.44 0.02
N GLY A 230 20.08 13.22 -0.95
CA GLY A 230 19.82 14.65 -0.78
C GLY A 230 18.80 14.93 0.32
N THR A 231 17.69 14.18 0.33
CA THR A 231 16.63 14.30 1.35
C THR A 231 17.12 13.95 2.74
N GLN A 232 17.95 12.91 2.87
CA GLN A 232 18.55 12.52 4.15
C GLN A 232 19.46 13.61 4.70
N ARG A 233 20.32 14.21 3.87
CA ARG A 233 21.19 15.32 4.28
C ARG A 233 20.39 16.53 4.76
N GLU A 234 19.31 16.87 4.07
CA GLU A 234 18.46 18.01 4.47
C GLU A 234 17.73 17.72 5.78
N ASN A 235 17.25 16.49 5.99
CA ASN A 235 16.67 16.07 7.27
C ASN A 235 17.68 16.17 8.41
N GLU A 236 18.93 15.73 8.20
CA GLU A 236 20.02 15.86 9.17
C GLU A 236 20.29 17.33 9.51
N ARG A 237 20.33 18.21 8.49
CA ARG A 237 20.49 19.65 8.68
C ARG A 237 19.36 20.25 9.51
N CYS A 238 18.11 19.91 9.19
CA CYS A 238 16.93 20.41 9.90
C CYS A 238 16.91 19.95 11.37
N MET A 239 17.29 18.70 11.63
CA MET A 239 17.42 18.18 13.00
C MET A 239 18.52 18.91 13.78
N ALA A 240 19.66 19.21 13.15
CA ALA A 240 20.73 19.98 13.77
C ALA A 240 20.30 21.43 14.09
N GLU A 241 19.51 22.07 13.23
CA GLU A 241 18.94 23.39 13.49
C GLU A 241 17.92 23.37 14.64
N LEU A 242 17.06 22.36 14.69
CA LEU A 242 16.11 22.16 15.78
C LEU A 242 16.83 22.00 17.12
N ASP A 243 17.91 21.22 17.17
CA ASP A 243 18.72 21.04 18.38
C ASP A 243 19.41 22.34 18.81
N LYS A 244 19.91 23.14 17.86
CA LYS A 244 20.41 24.49 18.16
C LYS A 244 19.31 25.39 18.71
N SER A 245 18.09 25.30 18.18
CA SER A 245 16.93 26.07 18.67
C SER A 245 16.59 25.70 20.11
N LYS A 246 16.48 24.40 20.41
CA LYS A 246 16.22 23.89 21.78
C LYS A 246 17.30 24.30 22.77
N ARG A 247 18.57 24.31 22.35
CA ARG A 247 19.68 24.80 23.19
C ARG A 247 19.55 26.29 23.51
N ARG A 248 19.17 27.10 22.51
CA ARG A 248 18.91 28.53 22.72
C ARG A 248 17.72 28.76 23.63
N GLU A 249 16.63 28.03 23.43
CA GLU A 249 15.45 28.06 24.29
C GLU A 249 15.81 27.73 25.74
N LYS A 250 16.49 26.62 25.99
CA LYS A 250 16.95 26.23 27.32
C LYS A 250 17.87 27.27 27.98
N MET A 251 18.72 27.93 27.20
CA MET A 251 19.57 29.03 27.71
C MET A 251 18.72 30.23 28.12
N MET A 252 17.71 30.60 27.32
CA MET A 252 16.77 31.67 27.67
C MET A 252 15.94 31.32 28.90
N GLU A 253 15.43 30.09 29.01
CA GLU A 253 14.72 29.60 30.20
C GLU A 253 15.61 29.68 31.46
N ALA A 254 16.90 29.32 31.35
CA ALA A 254 17.84 29.41 32.46
C ALA A 254 18.08 30.86 32.91
N GLU A 255 18.23 31.80 31.97
CA GLU A 255 18.36 33.23 32.29
C GLU A 255 17.06 33.81 32.88
N LEU A 256 15.90 33.41 32.37
CA LEU A 256 14.59 33.81 32.92
C LEU A 256 14.41 33.31 34.35
N THR A 257 14.79 32.06 34.62
CA THR A 257 14.79 31.47 35.96
C THR A 257 15.70 32.24 36.91
N LYS A 258 16.85 32.73 36.43
CA LYS A 258 17.78 33.53 37.23
C LYS A 258 17.24 34.91 37.61
N ILE A 259 16.44 35.53 36.73
CA ILE A 259 15.89 36.88 36.95
C ILE A 259 14.59 36.83 37.77
N TYR A 260 13.68 35.91 37.45
CA TYR A 260 12.32 35.87 38.00
C TYR A 260 12.06 34.66 38.93
N GLY A 261 13.05 33.81 39.18
CA GLY A 261 12.89 32.57 39.94
C GLY A 261 12.17 31.48 39.14
N ASP A 262 11.88 30.35 39.79
CA ASP A 262 11.23 29.19 39.14
C ASP A 262 9.79 29.48 38.67
N ASP A 263 9.17 30.55 39.17
CA ASP A 263 7.82 31.01 38.81
C ASP A 263 7.78 31.91 37.56
N TRP A 264 8.90 32.08 36.84
CA TRP A 264 8.98 32.89 35.62
C TRP A 264 7.88 32.61 34.55
N PRO A 265 7.34 31.40 34.36
CA PRO A 265 6.26 31.17 33.39
C PRO A 265 4.96 31.89 33.77
N THR A 266 4.73 32.11 35.07
CA THR A 266 3.53 32.81 35.56
C THR A 266 3.66 34.33 35.44
N HIS A 267 4.90 34.85 35.42
CA HIS A 267 5.18 36.26 35.17
C HIS A 267 5.10 36.64 33.68
N LEU A 268 5.27 35.66 32.79
CA LEU A 268 5.10 35.80 31.35
C LEU A 268 3.66 35.49 30.91
N VAL A 269 2.65 36.07 31.57
CA VAL A 269 1.29 36.09 31.01
C VAL A 269 1.34 36.83 29.68
N MET A 270 1.63 36.09 28.60
CA MET A 270 1.39 36.52 27.25
C MET A 270 -0.13 36.59 27.13
N PRO A 271 -0.72 37.75 26.77
CA PRO A 271 -2.13 37.78 26.47
C PRO A 271 -2.36 36.75 25.36
N THR A 272 -3.21 35.74 25.64
CA THR A 272 -3.75 34.83 24.63
C THR A 272 -4.72 35.62 23.77
N SER A 273 -4.20 36.53 22.97
CA SER A 273 -4.96 37.29 21.98
C SER A 273 -4.02 37.78 20.89
N SER A 274 -3.74 36.91 19.93
CA SER A 274 -3.84 37.25 18.50
C SER A 274 -3.80 35.98 17.66
N PRO A 275 -4.55 35.96 16.55
CA PRO A 275 -4.85 34.75 15.81
C PRO A 275 -3.57 34.17 15.24
N SER A 276 -3.53 32.86 15.11
CA SER A 276 -2.57 32.15 14.29
C SER A 276 -2.44 32.88 12.94
N ILE A 277 -1.29 33.52 12.69
CA ILE A 277 -0.86 33.81 11.32
C ILE A 277 -0.44 32.45 10.77
N SER A 278 -1.43 31.66 10.41
CA SER A 278 -1.28 30.68 9.34
C SER A 278 -0.91 31.51 8.12
N ARG A 279 0.37 31.51 7.78
CA ARG A 279 0.80 31.82 6.42
C ARG A 279 0.28 30.68 5.55
N ALA A 280 -1.02 30.73 5.28
CA ALA A 280 -1.68 29.91 4.28
C ALA A 280 -1.06 30.28 2.94
N LEU A 281 -0.45 29.29 2.30
CA LEU A 281 -0.35 29.29 0.84
C LEU A 281 -1.78 29.38 0.28
N PRO A 282 -2.03 30.17 -0.78
CA PRO A 282 -3.36 30.32 -1.32
C PRO A 282 -3.76 29.01 -2.00
N VAL A 283 -4.64 28.23 -1.37
CA VAL A 283 -5.49 27.28 -2.07
C VAL A 283 -6.84 27.96 -2.18
N SER A 284 -7.14 28.42 -3.40
CA SER A 284 -8.44 28.98 -3.77
C SER A 284 -9.54 27.97 -3.45
N ALA A 285 -10.47 28.36 -2.58
CA ALA A 285 -11.76 27.69 -2.40
C ALA A 285 -12.87 28.58 -2.97
N GLY A 286 -13.45 28.15 -4.09
CA GLY A 286 -14.88 28.28 -4.35
C GLY A 286 -15.39 26.84 -4.48
N VAL A 287 -16.51 26.41 -3.93
CA VAL A 287 -17.79 27.07 -3.71
C VAL A 287 -18.47 26.40 -2.53
N ALA A 288 -19.13 27.20 -1.68
CA ALA A 288 -19.90 26.76 -0.55
C ALA A 288 -21.15 25.96 -0.97
N ALA A 289 -21.37 24.80 -0.33
CA ALA A 289 -22.63 24.08 -0.36
C ALA A 289 -23.65 24.80 0.54
N ASN A 290 -24.65 25.42 -0.08
CA ASN A 290 -25.82 25.94 0.62
C ASN A 290 -26.95 24.89 0.54
N VAL A 291 -27.33 24.34 1.69
CA VAL A 291 -28.52 23.51 1.84
C VAL A 291 -29.74 24.42 1.79
N ARG A 292 -30.63 24.23 0.80
CA ARG A 292 -31.99 24.76 0.85
C ARG A 292 -32.99 23.77 0.28
N GLN A 293 -34.09 23.63 1.00
CA GLN A 293 -35.22 22.72 0.80
C GLN A 293 -35.96 22.99 -0.52
N SER A 294 -36.53 21.93 -1.11
CA SER A 294 -37.31 21.92 -2.36
C SER A 294 -38.74 22.45 -2.20
N PRO A 295 -39.31 23.05 -3.27
CA PRO A 295 -40.64 22.69 -3.76
C PRO A 295 -40.70 22.49 -5.32
N PRO A 296 -41.83 22.01 -5.90
CA PRO A 296 -41.83 21.21 -7.13
C PRO A 296 -42.36 22.01 -8.37
N PRO A 297 -42.76 21.41 -9.52
CA PRO A 297 -42.04 21.58 -10.80
C PRO A 297 -42.87 22.28 -11.90
N GLN A 298 -42.29 23.23 -12.64
CA GLN A 298 -42.87 23.71 -13.91
C GLN A 298 -41.81 24.02 -15.00
N GLN A 299 -41.90 23.21 -16.06
CA GLN A 299 -41.69 23.40 -17.51
C GLN A 299 -40.66 24.43 -18.07
N GLN A 300 -39.70 23.84 -18.81
CA GLN A 300 -39.15 24.19 -20.13
C GLN A 300 -38.76 25.65 -20.44
N GLN A 301 -37.46 25.88 -20.67
CA GLN A 301 -36.94 26.43 -21.94
C GLN A 301 -35.42 26.25 -22.07
N GLN A 302 -35.00 25.97 -23.30
CA GLN A 302 -33.66 25.65 -23.80
C GLN A 302 -32.65 26.80 -23.56
N LEU A 303 -31.40 26.49 -23.21
CA LEU A 303 -30.22 27.34 -23.47
C LEU A 303 -28.94 26.46 -23.56
N GLU A 304 -28.46 26.39 -24.80
CA GLU A 304 -27.14 26.08 -25.39
C GLU A 304 -25.94 25.62 -24.53
N GLU A 305 -25.25 24.61 -25.07
CA GLU A 305 -23.93 24.10 -24.69
C GLU A 305 -22.83 25.19 -24.75
N THR A 306 -22.11 25.37 -23.64
CA THR A 306 -20.70 25.83 -23.68
C THR A 306 -19.88 24.97 -22.71
N SER A 307 -19.15 24.00 -23.26
CA SER A 307 -18.20 23.16 -22.52
C SER A 307 -16.86 23.91 -22.40
N ASN A 308 -16.63 24.61 -21.29
CA ASN A 308 -15.30 25.14 -20.94
C ASN A 308 -14.62 24.19 -19.93
N ALA A 309 -14.23 23.00 -20.40
CA ALA A 309 -13.23 22.19 -19.72
C ALA A 309 -11.87 22.46 -20.39
N PRO A 310 -10.82 22.83 -19.63
CA PRO A 310 -9.53 23.17 -20.22
C PRO A 310 -8.92 21.96 -20.92
N SER A 311 -8.32 22.18 -22.08
CA SER A 311 -7.75 21.10 -22.90
C SER A 311 -6.46 20.55 -22.26
N ASN A 312 -6.14 19.28 -22.50
CA ASN A 312 -4.92 18.66 -21.96
C ASN A 312 -3.62 19.40 -22.34
N ALA A 313 -3.63 20.18 -23.43
CA ALA A 313 -2.51 21.03 -23.83
C ALA A 313 -2.31 22.22 -22.87
N GLU A 314 -3.41 22.84 -22.41
CA GLU A 314 -3.37 23.96 -21.46
C GLU A 314 -2.87 23.51 -20.08
N ILE A 315 -3.20 22.27 -19.68
CA ILE A 315 -2.70 21.66 -18.45
C ILE A 315 -1.19 21.40 -18.55
N SER A 316 -0.72 20.91 -19.70
CA SER A 316 0.72 20.68 -19.94
C SER A 316 1.52 21.99 -19.92
N GLU A 317 0.99 23.04 -20.56
CA GLU A 317 1.61 24.37 -20.55
C GLU A 317 1.66 24.97 -19.14
N HIS A 318 0.61 24.77 -18.34
CA HIS A 318 0.58 25.20 -16.95
C HIS A 318 1.63 24.48 -16.09
N LEU A 319 1.83 23.17 -16.28
CA LEU A 319 2.86 22.40 -15.59
C LEU A 319 4.27 22.86 -15.97
N GLU A 320 4.49 23.21 -17.23
CA GLU A 320 5.78 23.70 -17.72
C GLU A 320 6.10 25.10 -17.18
N ALA A 321 5.08 25.97 -17.07
CA ALA A 321 5.20 27.27 -16.41
C ALA A 321 5.56 27.13 -14.91
N VAL A 322 4.95 26.19 -14.21
CA VAL A 322 5.27 25.89 -12.80
C VAL A 322 6.71 25.37 -12.67
N ARG A 323 7.15 24.47 -13.56
CA ARG A 323 8.51 23.94 -13.56
C ARG A 323 9.57 25.04 -13.75
N MET A 324 9.34 25.96 -14.68
CA MET A 324 10.23 27.10 -14.92
C MET A 324 10.31 28.05 -13.71
N LEU A 325 9.20 28.22 -12.99
CA LEU A 325 9.14 29.04 -11.79
C LEU A 325 9.97 28.41 -10.64
N VAL A 326 9.84 27.10 -10.43
CA VAL A 326 10.63 26.36 -9.42
C VAL A 326 12.12 26.43 -9.71
N LEU A 327 12.53 26.18 -10.96
CA LEU A 327 13.94 26.30 -11.37
C LEU A 327 14.48 27.72 -11.17
N GLY A 328 13.65 28.75 -11.43
CA GLY A 328 14.01 30.13 -11.17
C GLY A 328 14.11 30.48 -9.68
N MET A 329 13.32 29.83 -8.82
CA MET A 329 13.42 29.98 -7.37
C MET A 329 14.69 29.33 -6.82
N ASP A 330 15.07 28.15 -7.32
CA ASP A 330 16.29 27.46 -6.92
C ASP A 330 17.56 28.23 -7.28
N ALA A 331 17.59 28.82 -8.48
CA ALA A 331 18.71 29.68 -8.90
C ALA A 331 18.87 30.91 -7.98
N LYS A 332 17.76 31.54 -7.59
CA LYS A 332 17.76 32.68 -6.65
C LYS A 332 18.16 32.27 -5.22
N LEU A 333 17.81 31.05 -4.80
CA LEU A 333 18.23 30.49 -3.52
C LEU A 333 19.74 30.23 -3.51
N ALA A 334 20.28 29.62 -4.57
CA ALA A 334 21.71 29.37 -4.71
C ALA A 334 22.53 30.67 -4.70
N GLU A 335 22.06 31.73 -5.37
CA GLU A 335 22.71 33.05 -5.36
C GLU A 335 22.73 33.66 -3.94
N ARG A 336 21.62 33.54 -3.20
CA ARG A 336 21.55 34.00 -1.81
C ARG A 336 22.46 33.21 -0.88
N GLU A 337 22.54 31.89 -1.04
CA GLU A 337 23.44 31.04 -0.26
C GLU A 337 24.91 31.39 -0.52
N ALA A 338 25.28 31.67 -1.78
CA ALA A 338 26.62 32.14 -2.12
C ALA A 338 26.94 33.49 -1.48
N GLN A 339 25.97 34.41 -1.44
CA GLN A 339 26.14 35.72 -0.83
C GLN A 339 26.28 35.63 0.71
N ILE A 340 25.44 34.82 1.36
CA ILE A 340 25.53 34.57 2.81
C ILE A 340 26.86 33.91 3.16
N SER A 341 27.32 32.94 2.36
CA SER A 341 28.61 32.28 2.57
C SER A 341 29.78 33.28 2.49
N LYS A 342 29.72 34.22 1.56
CA LYS A 342 30.72 35.28 1.41
C LYS A 342 30.71 36.25 2.61
N GLU A 343 29.54 36.62 3.11
CA GLU A 343 29.40 37.47 4.29
C GLU A 343 29.88 36.77 5.57
N MET A 344 29.58 35.48 5.72
CA MET A 344 30.09 34.66 6.83
C MET A 344 31.62 34.60 6.82
N ALA A 345 32.24 34.35 5.67
CA ALA A 345 33.70 34.33 5.55
C ALA A 345 34.34 35.67 5.94
N LYS A 346 33.72 36.80 5.54
CA LYS A 346 34.19 38.14 5.91
C LYS A 346 34.06 38.39 7.42
N ALA A 347 32.94 37.98 8.02
CA ALA A 347 32.72 38.10 9.46
C ALA A 347 33.71 37.25 10.28
N GLU A 348 34.03 36.05 9.82
CA GLU A 348 35.06 35.19 10.44
C GLU A 348 36.45 35.82 10.36
N GLU A 349 36.81 36.43 9.23
CA GLU A 349 38.09 37.12 9.08
C GLU A 349 38.20 38.35 10.01
N GLU A 350 37.13 39.15 10.11
CA GLU A 350 37.07 40.29 11.03
C GLU A 350 37.14 39.84 12.49
N ALA A 351 36.47 38.74 12.85
CA ALA A 351 36.55 38.14 14.19
C ALA A 351 37.98 37.65 14.52
N GLN A 352 38.68 37.03 13.57
CA GLN A 352 40.07 36.60 13.73
C GLN A 352 41.03 37.79 13.87
N ARG A 353 40.83 38.87 13.11
CA ARG A 353 41.59 40.13 13.27
C ARG A 353 41.35 40.75 14.65
N ALA A 354 40.11 40.82 15.11
CA ALA A 354 39.77 41.34 16.43
C ALA A 354 40.37 40.50 17.56
N ALA A 355 40.34 39.16 17.45
CA ALA A 355 40.98 38.26 18.40
C ALA A 355 42.50 38.45 18.44
N SER A 356 43.14 38.61 17.28
CA SER A 356 44.58 38.88 17.17
C SER A 356 44.97 40.22 17.77
N ALA A 357 44.15 41.26 17.57
CA ALA A 357 44.34 42.58 18.17
C ALA A 357 44.21 42.54 19.70
N ARG A 358 43.20 41.82 20.24
CA ARG A 358 43.05 41.62 21.69
C ARG A 358 44.27 40.93 22.31
N LYS A 359 44.85 39.95 21.61
CA LYS A 359 46.05 39.23 22.09
C LYS A 359 47.31 40.12 22.13
N LYS A 360 47.39 41.16 21.29
CA LYS A 360 48.49 42.15 21.30
C LYS A 360 48.36 43.24 22.37
N ILE A 361 47.15 43.46 22.90
CA ILE A 361 46.88 44.45 23.96
C ILE A 361 47.04 43.83 25.36
N GLY A 362 46.95 42.50 25.47
CA GLY A 362 47.12 41.74 26.71
C GLY A 362 48.53 41.18 26.96
N ALA A 363 49.52 41.59 26.17
CA ALA A 363 50.95 41.33 26.35
C ALA A 363 51.69 42.66 26.37
#